data_AF-A0A432UBB4-F1
#
_entry.id   AF-A0A432UBB4-F1
#
_cell.length_a   1.000
_cell.length_b   1.000
_cell.length_c   1.000
_cell.angle_alpha   90.00
_cell.angle_beta   90.00
_cell.angle_gamma   90.00
#
_symmetry.space_group_name_H-M   'P 1'
#
loop_
_entity.id
_entity.type
_entity.pdbx_description
1 polymer ?
#
loop_
_entity_poly.entity_id
_entity_poly.type
_entity_poly.pdbx_seq_one_letter_code
_entity_poly.pdbx_strand_id
1 'polypeptide(L)'
;NPLPRGKFRRRFRDRWLSFLSPLEKEGENSKKLLHLIVSLPGELSLRDLVQRLNLSPKEVDLLVEELRISGEIDEFEGKLYPSSYKEELKERVLSEIEKFHEKFPVSEGINRESLRTLLGVPSELLHAVVSELSSQGLVEEFGSQLRVKGFEPSPRGEFEEIVKLLRETSRSSLFSPPSLKEISRERNLQDVKVYMAADYLARREGFHRIGDFLFSPEAFEEILKALKKHFSEKETLSVSEFKDYLGITRKFAIPILEYLDSLSITERRGGERIRGRAL
;
A
#
# COMPACT_ATOMS: atom_id res chain seq x y z
N ASN A 1 -6.44 35.84 8.31
CA ASN A 1 -6.62 34.69 7.39
C ASN A 1 -6.14 33.42 8.06
N PRO A 2 -7.01 32.42 8.35
CA PRO A 2 -6.60 31.27 9.17
C PRO A 2 -5.51 30.47 8.43
N LEU A 3 -4.49 30.02 9.16
CA LEU A 3 -4.24 28.65 9.63
C LEU A 3 -3.29 28.79 10.85
N PRO A 4 -3.28 27.90 11.85
CA PRO A 4 -3.05 26.46 11.74
C PRO A 4 -4.29 25.66 11.31
N ARG A 5 -4.05 24.49 10.68
CA ARG A 5 -5.07 23.58 10.13
C ARG A 5 -6.32 23.48 11.03
N GLY A 6 -7.47 23.97 10.52
CA GLY A 6 -8.78 23.89 11.17
C GLY A 6 -9.37 25.22 11.65
N LYS A 7 -10.63 25.21 12.12
CA LYS A 7 -11.24 26.37 12.79
C LYS A 7 -10.65 26.55 14.19
N PHE A 8 -10.42 27.78 14.61
CA PHE A 8 -10.02 28.07 16.00
C PHE A 8 -11.02 27.44 16.97
N ARG A 9 -10.48 26.67 17.94
CA ARG A 9 -11.23 26.18 19.10
C ARG A 9 -10.39 26.49 20.33
N ARG A 10 -11.03 26.83 21.45
CA ARG A 10 -10.34 27.22 22.71
C ARG A 10 -9.29 26.19 23.16
N ARG A 11 -9.54 24.89 22.93
CA ARG A 11 -8.60 23.78 23.20
C ARG A 11 -7.31 23.78 22.36
N PHE A 12 -7.25 24.58 21.29
CA PHE A 12 -6.09 24.71 20.41
C PHE A 12 -5.44 26.09 20.52
N ARG A 13 -5.81 26.88 21.54
CA ARG A 13 -5.31 28.26 21.73
C ARG A 13 -3.78 28.31 21.68
N ASP A 14 -3.10 27.42 22.38
CA ASP A 14 -1.64 27.43 22.49
C ASP A 14 -0.96 27.16 21.15
N ARG A 15 -1.53 26.27 20.32
CA ARG A 15 -1.06 26.02 18.95
C ARG A 15 -1.22 27.25 18.06
N TRP A 16 -2.35 27.97 18.20
CA TRP A 16 -2.58 29.21 17.45
C TRP A 16 -1.64 30.32 17.91
N LEU A 17 -1.42 30.46 19.21
CA LEU A 17 -0.49 31.46 19.76
C LEU A 17 0.96 31.17 19.34
N SER A 18 1.38 29.90 19.38
CA SER A 18 2.69 29.46 18.89
C SER A 18 2.89 29.83 17.41
N PHE A 19 1.88 29.63 16.57
CA PHE A 19 1.94 29.98 15.15
C PHE A 19 1.94 31.50 14.90
N LEU A 20 1.12 32.27 15.63
CA LEU A 20 0.93 33.71 15.39
C LEU A 20 2.02 34.58 16.04
N SER A 21 2.58 34.15 17.17
CA SER A 21 3.54 34.97 17.93
C SER A 21 4.79 35.42 17.15
N PRO A 22 5.35 34.65 16.20
CA PRO A 22 6.48 35.13 15.39
C PRO A 22 6.04 36.15 14.31
N LEU A 23 4.77 36.16 13.93
CA LEU A 23 4.20 37.05 12.91
C LEU A 23 3.82 38.43 13.49
N GLU A 24 3.45 38.47 14.77
CA GLU A 24 3.03 39.70 15.48
C GLU A 24 4.19 40.57 15.94
N LYS A 25 5.39 40.01 16.14
CA LYS A 25 6.57 40.79 16.52
C LYS A 25 6.96 41.75 15.38
N GLU A 26 7.26 43.00 15.72
CA GLU A 26 8.03 43.89 14.82
C GLU A 26 9.38 43.23 14.59
N GLY A 27 9.67 42.88 13.34
CA GLY A 27 10.81 42.04 12.99
C GLY A 27 10.92 41.85 11.48
N GLU A 28 12.06 41.31 11.08
CA GLU A 28 12.49 41.08 9.70
C GLU A 28 11.45 40.26 8.92
N ASN A 29 10.96 40.81 7.79
CA ASN A 29 9.94 40.17 6.97
C ASN A 29 10.40 38.80 6.41
N SER A 30 11.71 38.61 6.21
CA SER A 30 12.34 37.35 5.84
C SER A 30 12.04 36.24 6.86
N LYS A 31 12.20 36.51 8.16
CA LYS A 31 11.90 35.55 9.24
C LYS A 31 10.42 35.18 9.31
N LYS A 32 9.52 36.14 9.06
CA LYS A 32 8.07 35.88 9.01
C LYS A 32 7.71 34.99 7.81
N LEU A 33 8.30 35.26 6.66
CA LEU A 33 8.12 34.49 5.44
C LEU A 33 8.63 33.05 5.63
N LEU A 34 9.85 32.88 6.15
CA LEU A 34 10.41 31.57 6.47
C LEU A 34 9.51 30.79 7.44
N HIS A 35 9.06 31.42 8.54
CA HIS A 35 8.16 30.78 9.50
C HIS A 35 6.87 30.27 8.86
N LEU A 36 6.31 31.02 7.90
CA LEU A 36 5.13 30.58 7.14
C LEU A 36 5.43 29.38 6.25
N ILE A 37 6.57 29.37 5.54
CA ILE A 37 6.99 28.24 4.68
C ILE A 37 7.27 26.99 5.51
N VAL A 38 7.96 27.12 6.65
CA VAL A 38 8.25 25.99 7.57
C VAL A 38 6.96 25.44 8.18
N SER A 39 6.04 26.30 8.56
CA SER A 39 4.78 25.87 9.17
C SER A 39 3.80 25.24 8.18
N LEU A 40 3.88 25.62 6.90
CA LEU A 40 2.97 25.20 5.83
C LEU A 40 3.73 24.85 4.53
N PRO A 41 4.60 23.81 4.53
CA PRO A 41 5.45 23.49 3.39
C PRO A 41 4.62 23.12 2.15
N GLY A 42 4.85 23.83 1.04
CA GLY A 42 4.16 23.57 -0.22
C GLY A 42 2.67 23.87 -0.27
N GLU A 43 2.12 24.54 0.75
CA GLU A 43 0.70 24.91 0.80
C GLU A 43 0.45 26.37 0.40
N LEU A 44 1.45 27.24 0.50
CA LEU A 44 1.31 28.68 0.26
C LEU A 44 1.78 29.06 -1.14
N SER A 45 0.93 29.78 -1.87
CA SER A 45 1.33 30.47 -3.10
C SER A 45 1.97 31.83 -2.80
N LEU A 46 2.68 32.42 -3.76
CA LEU A 46 3.18 33.80 -3.66
C LEU A 46 2.06 34.80 -3.33
N ARG A 47 0.86 34.58 -3.90
CA ARG A 47 -0.32 35.41 -3.61
C ARG A 47 -0.76 35.29 -2.15
N ASP A 48 -0.69 34.11 -1.56
CA ASP A 48 -1.01 33.91 -0.15
C ASP A 48 -0.01 34.63 0.75
N LEU A 49 1.28 34.62 0.38
CA LEU A 49 2.34 35.32 1.10
C LEU A 49 2.15 36.84 1.06
N VAL A 50 1.86 37.41 -0.12
CA VAL A 50 1.51 38.83 -0.31
C VAL A 50 0.39 39.26 0.63
N GLN A 51 -0.72 38.49 0.64
CA GLN A 51 -1.87 38.81 1.48
C GLN A 51 -1.61 38.64 2.98
N ARG A 52 -0.76 37.70 3.38
CA ARG A 52 -0.49 37.38 4.79
C ARG A 52 0.53 38.30 5.43
N LEU A 53 1.55 38.69 4.68
CA LEU A 53 2.60 39.59 5.13
C LEU A 53 2.23 41.06 4.92
N ASN A 54 1.16 41.34 4.18
CA ASN A 54 0.73 42.70 3.81
C ASN A 54 1.85 43.47 3.09
N LEU A 55 2.54 42.78 2.18
CA LEU A 55 3.64 43.31 1.36
C LEU A 55 3.23 43.38 -0.10
N SER A 56 3.92 44.19 -0.90
CA SER A 56 3.75 44.18 -2.34
C SER A 56 4.31 42.89 -2.96
N PRO A 57 3.83 42.47 -4.15
CA PRO A 57 4.38 41.30 -4.86
C PRO A 57 5.90 41.37 -5.05
N LYS A 58 6.42 42.55 -5.43
CA LYS A 58 7.85 42.75 -5.62
C LYS A 58 8.67 42.54 -4.34
N GLU A 59 8.16 42.98 -3.19
CA GLU A 59 8.84 42.76 -1.91
C GLU A 59 8.85 41.28 -1.53
N VAL A 60 7.76 40.56 -1.76
CA VAL A 60 7.71 39.11 -1.53
C VAL A 60 8.69 38.38 -2.46
N ASP A 61 8.73 38.73 -3.74
CA ASP A 61 9.66 38.12 -4.70
C ASP A 61 11.12 38.34 -4.27
N LEU A 62 11.47 39.55 -3.81
CA LEU A 62 12.81 39.84 -3.29
C LEU A 62 13.16 39.02 -2.05
N LEU A 63 12.21 38.87 -1.11
CA LEU A 63 12.42 38.07 0.10
C LEU A 63 12.53 36.56 -0.20
N VAL A 64 11.75 36.05 -1.16
CA VAL A 64 11.85 34.66 -1.61
C VAL A 64 13.21 34.42 -2.25
N GLU A 65 13.68 35.33 -3.10
CA GLU A 65 14.99 35.20 -3.73
C GLU A 65 16.13 35.30 -2.70
N GLU A 66 16.02 36.21 -1.73
CA GLU A 66 16.96 36.31 -0.60
C GLU A 66 17.08 34.98 0.16
N LEU A 67 15.94 34.38 0.55
CA LEU A 67 15.90 33.12 1.29
C LEU A 67 16.34 31.92 0.44
N ARG A 68 16.14 31.97 -0.87
CA ARG A 68 16.63 30.95 -1.80
C ARG A 68 18.16 31.03 -1.94
N ILE A 69 18.71 32.23 -2.05
CA ILE A 69 20.17 32.45 -2.11
C ILE A 69 20.84 32.07 -0.78
N SER A 70 20.18 32.33 0.36
CA SER A 70 20.71 31.89 1.67
C SER A 70 20.57 30.38 1.91
N GLY A 71 19.86 29.65 1.04
CA GLY A 71 19.68 28.20 1.12
C GLY A 71 18.68 27.77 2.20
N GLU A 72 17.79 28.66 2.64
CA GLU A 72 16.78 28.36 3.65
C GLU A 72 15.50 27.76 3.05
N ILE A 73 15.23 28.04 1.77
CA ILE A 73 14.06 27.53 1.05
C ILE A 73 14.41 26.99 -0.33
N ASP A 74 13.67 25.97 -0.75
CA ASP A 74 13.70 25.39 -2.07
C ASP A 74 12.34 25.54 -2.77
N GLU A 75 12.36 25.50 -4.09
CA GLU A 75 11.16 25.48 -4.92
C GLU A 75 10.99 24.13 -5.62
N PHE A 76 9.79 23.57 -5.55
CA PHE A 76 9.41 22.35 -6.26
C PHE A 76 8.01 22.50 -6.82
N GLU A 77 7.84 22.28 -8.13
CA GLU A 77 6.53 22.40 -8.81
C GLU A 77 5.80 23.74 -8.53
N GLY A 78 6.55 24.86 -8.54
CA GLY A 78 6.00 26.20 -8.31
C GLY A 78 5.61 26.49 -6.85
N LYS A 79 6.04 25.64 -5.91
CA LYS A 79 5.72 25.74 -4.48
C LYS A 79 6.98 25.83 -3.65
N LEU A 80 6.90 26.58 -2.55
CA LEU A 80 8.03 26.82 -1.65
C LEU A 80 8.04 25.83 -0.49
N TYR A 81 9.21 25.30 -0.19
CA TYR A 81 9.48 24.37 0.90
C TYR A 81 10.71 24.83 1.67
N PRO A 82 10.83 24.52 2.97
CA PRO A 82 12.11 24.63 3.66
C PRO A 82 13.16 23.75 2.99
N SER A 83 14.42 24.18 2.94
CA SER A 83 15.49 23.38 2.33
C SER A 83 15.73 22.05 3.05
N SER A 84 15.47 21.97 4.36
CA SER A 84 15.52 20.73 5.14
C SER A 84 14.37 19.75 4.83
N TYR A 85 13.28 20.21 4.23
CA TYR A 85 12.03 19.45 4.12
C TYR A 85 12.20 18.17 3.32
N LYS A 86 13.04 18.18 2.29
CA LYS A 86 13.27 17.01 1.44
C LYS A 86 13.96 15.88 2.21
N GLU A 87 14.99 16.21 3.00
CA GLU A 87 15.70 15.24 3.84
C GLU A 87 14.81 14.74 4.98
N GLU A 88 14.08 15.63 5.66
CA GLU A 88 13.08 15.24 6.67
C GLU A 88 12.00 14.31 6.08
N LEU A 89 11.56 14.57 4.85
CA LEU A 89 10.59 13.72 4.17
C LEU A 89 11.18 12.35 3.81
N LYS A 90 12.45 12.26 3.40
CA LYS A 90 13.14 10.99 3.19
C LYS A 90 13.18 10.14 4.46
N GLU A 91 13.57 10.74 5.59
CA GLU A 91 13.59 10.07 6.89
C GLU A 91 12.19 9.57 7.29
N ARG A 92 11.17 10.41 7.10
CA ARG A 92 9.77 10.03 7.36
C ARG A 92 9.31 8.89 6.46
N VAL A 93 9.65 8.91 5.17
CA VAL A 93 9.33 7.82 4.23
C VAL A 93 9.93 6.51 4.71
N LEU A 94 11.22 6.48 5.04
CA LEU A 94 11.91 5.29 5.54
C LEU A 94 11.27 4.79 6.84
N SER A 95 11.07 5.69 7.80
CA SER A 95 10.47 5.36 9.11
C SER A 95 9.07 4.77 8.97
N GLU A 96 8.22 5.29 8.08
CA GLU A 96 6.87 4.75 7.89
C GLU A 96 6.88 3.39 7.16
N ILE A 97 7.83 3.16 6.24
CA ILE A 97 8.00 1.84 5.62
C ILE A 97 8.48 0.82 6.66
N GLU A 98 9.45 1.18 7.50
CA GLU A 98 9.96 0.32 8.58
C GLU A 98 8.87 -0.04 9.60
N LYS A 99 8.12 0.94 10.09
CA LYS A 99 6.96 0.70 10.96
C LYS A 99 5.92 -0.22 10.30
N PHE A 100 5.72 -0.07 8.99
CA PHE A 100 4.82 -0.94 8.26
C PHE A 100 5.33 -2.39 8.22
N HIS A 101 6.63 -2.59 8.00
CA HIS A 101 7.25 -3.92 8.04
C HIS A 101 7.17 -4.57 9.42
N GLU A 102 7.40 -3.81 10.50
CA GLU A 102 7.26 -4.31 11.86
C GLU A 102 5.82 -4.73 12.17
N LYS A 103 4.85 -3.93 11.73
CA LYS A 103 3.43 -4.19 11.95
C LYS A 103 2.88 -5.32 11.08
N PHE A 104 3.39 -5.46 9.85
CA PHE A 104 2.92 -6.42 8.86
C PHE A 104 4.09 -7.16 8.19
N PRO A 105 4.82 -7.99 8.94
CA PRO A 105 6.08 -8.59 8.50
C PRO A 105 5.93 -9.60 7.35
N VAL A 106 4.71 -10.06 7.09
CA VAL A 106 4.37 -10.94 5.96
C VAL A 106 4.06 -10.19 4.65
N SER A 107 3.99 -8.85 4.68
CA SER A 107 3.69 -8.04 3.51
C SER A 107 4.92 -7.76 2.68
N GLU A 108 4.78 -7.69 1.35
CA GLU A 108 5.87 -7.26 0.46
C GLU A 108 6.23 -5.76 0.61
N GLY A 109 5.41 -4.96 1.29
CA GLY A 109 5.68 -3.54 1.51
C GLY A 109 4.40 -2.69 1.54
N ILE A 110 4.55 -1.41 1.85
CA ILE A 110 3.43 -0.47 1.89
C ILE A 110 3.05 -0.03 0.48
N ASN A 111 1.74 0.05 0.18
CA ASN A 111 1.29 0.61 -1.09
C ASN A 111 1.69 2.10 -1.19
N ARG A 112 2.20 2.52 -2.35
CA ARG A 112 2.66 3.91 -2.58
C ARG A 112 1.59 4.96 -2.25
N GLU A 113 0.33 4.73 -2.63
CA GLU A 113 -0.76 5.68 -2.42
C GLU A 113 -1.17 5.74 -0.93
N SER A 114 -1.13 4.60 -0.24
CA SER A 114 -1.33 4.55 1.21
C SER A 114 -0.25 5.35 1.94
N LEU A 115 1.02 5.19 1.54
CA LEU A 115 2.15 5.95 2.10
C LEU A 115 2.00 7.46 1.83
N ARG A 116 1.61 7.84 0.61
CA ARG A 116 1.34 9.24 0.24
C ARG A 116 0.28 9.87 1.13
N THR A 117 -0.83 9.15 1.33
CA THR A 117 -1.95 9.60 2.17
C THR A 117 -1.53 9.72 3.63
N LEU A 118 -0.74 8.76 4.13
CA LEU A 118 -0.21 8.76 5.50
C LEU A 118 0.73 9.95 5.76
N LEU A 119 1.61 10.26 4.81
CA LEU A 119 2.56 11.37 4.91
C LEU A 119 1.92 12.74 4.63
N GLY A 120 0.78 12.75 3.92
CA GLY A 120 0.04 13.97 3.57
C GLY A 120 0.76 14.84 2.55
N VAL A 121 1.47 14.22 1.60
CA VAL A 121 2.30 14.91 0.59
C VAL A 121 1.73 14.80 -0.83
N PRO A 122 2.09 15.72 -1.74
CA PRO A 122 1.80 15.60 -3.17
C PRO A 122 2.42 14.35 -3.79
N SER A 123 1.84 13.86 -4.89
CA SER A 123 2.29 12.63 -5.57
C SER A 123 3.68 12.81 -6.17
N GLU A 124 3.90 13.96 -6.79
CA GLU A 124 5.13 14.35 -7.48
C GLU A 124 6.30 14.43 -6.51
N LEU A 125 6.05 14.97 -5.31
CA LEU A 125 7.07 15.08 -4.26
C LEU A 125 7.43 13.72 -3.67
N LEU A 126 6.44 12.86 -3.41
CA LEU A 126 6.70 11.50 -2.96
C LEU A 126 7.48 10.73 -4.03
N HIS A 127 7.11 10.86 -5.30
CA HIS A 127 7.81 10.22 -6.41
C HIS A 127 9.27 10.65 -6.49
N ALA A 128 9.55 11.96 -6.41
CA ALA A 128 10.92 12.48 -6.40
C ALA A 128 11.75 11.91 -5.23
N VAL A 129 11.17 11.91 -4.02
CA VAL A 129 11.84 11.38 -2.83
C VAL A 129 12.09 9.87 -2.92
N VAL A 130 11.09 9.09 -3.33
CA VAL A 130 11.22 7.63 -3.47
C VAL A 130 12.22 7.29 -4.57
N SER A 131 12.19 7.97 -5.71
CA SER A 131 13.16 7.75 -6.80
C SER A 131 14.59 7.99 -6.33
N GLU A 132 14.82 9.02 -5.50
CA GLU A 132 16.14 9.29 -4.95
C GLU A 132 16.57 8.22 -3.93
N LEU A 133 15.69 7.85 -2.99
CA LEU A 133 15.95 6.77 -2.04
C LEU A 133 16.22 5.42 -2.74
N SER A 134 15.54 5.15 -3.85
CA SER A 134 15.81 3.98 -4.68
C SER A 134 17.15 4.07 -5.41
N SER A 135 17.53 5.24 -5.93
CA SER A 135 18.86 5.44 -6.52
C SER A 135 20.01 5.26 -5.52
N GLN A 136 19.76 5.60 -4.25
CA GLN A 136 20.68 5.38 -3.12
C GLN A 136 20.67 3.91 -2.63
N GLY A 137 19.74 3.09 -3.12
CA GLY A 137 19.60 1.70 -2.70
C GLY A 137 19.03 1.54 -1.29
N LEU A 138 18.25 2.49 -0.79
CA LEU A 138 17.59 2.40 0.51
C LEU A 138 16.17 1.82 0.40
N VAL A 139 15.46 2.11 -0.71
CA VAL A 139 14.10 1.65 -0.98
C VAL A 139 14.06 0.89 -2.30
N GLU A 140 13.28 -0.17 -2.37
CA GLU A 140 12.98 -0.90 -3.61
C GLU A 140 11.47 -0.93 -3.87
N GLU A 141 11.13 -0.97 -5.15
CA GLU A 141 9.75 -1.05 -5.61
C GLU A 141 9.42 -2.49 -5.97
N PHE A 142 8.30 -3.01 -5.43
CA PHE A 142 7.77 -4.31 -5.76
C PHE A 142 6.33 -4.15 -6.28
N GLY A 143 6.19 -4.06 -7.60
CA GLY A 143 4.91 -3.70 -8.23
C GLY A 143 4.48 -2.30 -7.81
N SER A 144 3.34 -2.19 -7.11
CA SER A 144 2.84 -0.92 -6.55
C SER A 144 3.22 -0.68 -5.08
N GLN A 145 4.05 -1.55 -4.51
CA GLN A 145 4.46 -1.52 -3.11
C GLN A 145 5.90 -1.02 -2.98
N LEU A 146 6.19 -0.39 -1.85
CA LEU A 146 7.51 0.12 -1.48
C LEU A 146 7.99 -0.61 -0.23
N ARG A 147 9.25 -1.04 -0.25
CA ARG A 147 9.91 -1.67 0.89
C ARG A 147 11.35 -1.18 1.01
N VAL A 148 11.89 -1.18 2.23
CA VAL A 148 13.34 -1.01 2.44
C VAL A 148 14.09 -2.11 1.70
N LYS A 149 15.19 -1.75 1.05
CA LYS A 149 15.99 -2.69 0.28
C LYS A 149 16.47 -3.84 1.16
N GLY A 150 16.27 -5.07 0.69
CA GLY A 150 16.70 -6.28 1.40
C GLY A 150 15.74 -6.70 2.52
N PHE A 151 14.59 -6.04 2.66
CA PHE A 151 13.52 -6.55 3.50
C PHE A 151 12.94 -7.82 2.88
N GLU A 152 13.01 -8.92 3.63
CA GLU A 152 12.37 -10.18 3.26
C GLU A 152 11.16 -10.44 4.15
N PRO A 153 9.94 -10.49 3.56
CA PRO A 153 8.74 -10.84 4.28
C PRO A 153 8.88 -12.19 4.97
N SER A 154 8.56 -12.22 6.26
CA SER A 154 8.61 -13.42 7.09
C SER A 154 7.52 -13.35 8.15
N PRO A 155 6.85 -14.46 8.48
CA PRO A 155 5.91 -14.47 9.60
C PRO A 155 6.67 -14.23 10.90
N ARG A 156 6.19 -13.28 11.70
CA ARG A 156 6.71 -12.95 13.04
C ARG A 156 5.54 -12.59 13.95
N GLY A 157 5.70 -12.86 15.25
CA GLY A 157 4.68 -12.56 16.25
C GLY A 157 3.36 -13.28 15.92
N GLU A 158 2.24 -12.58 15.98
CA GLU A 158 0.91 -13.15 15.71
C GLU A 158 0.78 -13.77 14.30
N PHE A 159 1.57 -13.30 13.31
CA PHE A 159 1.52 -13.84 11.96
C PHE A 159 2.05 -15.27 11.86
N GLU A 160 2.91 -15.71 12.78
CA GLU A 160 3.37 -17.11 12.81
C GLU A 160 2.19 -18.07 13.05
N GLU A 161 1.35 -17.75 14.03
CA GLU A 161 0.17 -18.55 14.38
C GLU A 161 -0.88 -18.51 13.26
N ILE A 162 -1.12 -17.33 12.68
CA ILE A 162 -2.09 -17.17 11.58
C ILE A 162 -1.62 -17.95 10.34
N VAL A 163 -0.36 -17.81 9.95
CA VAL A 163 0.20 -18.53 8.79
C VAL A 163 0.16 -20.04 9.02
N LYS A 164 0.53 -20.51 10.22
CA LYS A 164 0.45 -21.92 10.58
C LYS A 164 -0.99 -22.45 10.49
N LEU A 165 -1.94 -21.74 11.08
CA LEU A 165 -3.36 -22.07 11.03
C LEU A 165 -3.86 -22.19 9.60
N LEU A 166 -3.56 -21.21 8.74
CA LEU A 166 -3.98 -21.22 7.34
C LEU A 166 -3.37 -22.38 6.57
N ARG A 167 -2.07 -22.65 6.79
CA ARG A 167 -1.35 -23.76 6.17
C ARG A 167 -1.99 -25.11 6.52
N GLU A 168 -2.24 -25.36 7.80
CA GLU A 168 -2.82 -26.60 8.31
C GLU A 168 -4.29 -26.78 7.89
N THR A 169 -5.07 -25.69 7.94
CA THR A 169 -6.48 -25.72 7.55
C THR A 169 -6.64 -26.00 6.05
N SER A 170 -5.83 -25.36 5.21
CA SER A 170 -5.90 -25.57 3.75
C SER A 170 -5.46 -26.98 3.35
N ARG A 171 -4.46 -27.55 4.04
CA ARG A 171 -3.99 -28.92 3.77
C ARG A 171 -4.97 -30.00 4.25
N SER A 172 -5.60 -29.81 5.41
CA SER A 172 -6.53 -30.81 5.97
C SER A 172 -7.87 -30.87 5.25
N SER A 173 -8.27 -29.78 4.59
CA SER A 173 -9.55 -29.66 3.89
C SER A 173 -9.50 -29.92 2.38
N LEU A 174 -8.29 -30.06 1.80
CA LEU A 174 -8.02 -30.32 0.38
C LEU A 174 -8.85 -29.42 -0.57
N PHE A 175 -9.94 -29.95 -1.13
CA PHE A 175 -10.74 -29.28 -2.15
C PHE A 175 -11.91 -28.45 -1.60
N SER A 176 -12.13 -28.45 -0.27
CA SER A 176 -13.21 -27.72 0.38
C SER A 176 -12.75 -26.92 1.60
N PRO A 177 -11.73 -26.05 1.46
CA PRO A 177 -11.29 -25.21 2.57
C PRO A 177 -12.38 -24.24 3.04
N PRO A 178 -12.44 -23.93 4.35
CA PRO A 178 -13.24 -22.80 4.81
C PRO A 178 -12.74 -21.51 4.16
N SER A 179 -13.64 -20.54 3.98
CA SER A 179 -13.27 -19.21 3.49
C SER A 179 -12.42 -18.47 4.51
N LEU A 180 -11.57 -17.56 4.05
CA LEU A 180 -10.74 -16.72 4.90
C LEU A 180 -11.59 -15.89 5.88
N LYS A 181 -12.81 -15.48 5.49
CA LYS A 181 -13.78 -14.84 6.39
C LYS A 181 -14.34 -15.76 7.46
N GLU A 182 -14.66 -17.01 7.11
CA GLU A 182 -15.10 -18.02 8.08
C GLU A 182 -13.98 -18.25 9.11
N ILE A 183 -12.72 -18.43 8.66
CA ILE A 183 -11.56 -18.58 9.55
C ILE A 183 -11.38 -17.34 10.45
N SER A 184 -11.47 -16.14 9.89
CA SER A 184 -11.34 -14.88 10.65
C SER A 184 -12.38 -14.78 11.75
N ARG A 185 -13.64 -15.11 11.44
CA ARG A 185 -14.76 -15.09 12.40
C ARG A 185 -14.60 -16.16 13.49
N GLU A 186 -14.32 -17.41 13.11
CA GLU A 186 -14.23 -18.54 14.03
C GLU A 186 -13.06 -18.40 15.01
N ARG A 187 -11.97 -17.76 14.58
CA ARG A 187 -10.76 -17.55 15.40
C ARG A 187 -10.67 -16.16 16.01
N ASN A 188 -11.69 -15.31 15.81
CA ASN A 188 -11.73 -13.93 16.27
C ASN A 188 -10.47 -13.13 15.86
N LEU A 189 -10.04 -13.32 14.61
CA LEU A 189 -8.89 -12.64 14.00
C LEU A 189 -9.36 -11.45 13.16
N GLN A 190 -8.49 -10.47 12.97
CA GLN A 190 -8.76 -9.37 12.04
C GLN A 190 -8.62 -9.86 10.60
N ASP A 191 -9.67 -9.68 9.80
CA ASP A 191 -9.71 -10.04 8.37
C ASP A 191 -8.43 -9.64 7.64
N VAL A 192 -8.00 -8.38 7.80
CA VAL A 192 -6.80 -7.83 7.14
C VAL A 192 -5.56 -8.71 7.37
N LYS A 193 -5.34 -9.20 8.60
CA LYS A 193 -4.18 -10.05 8.91
C LYS A 193 -4.28 -11.42 8.28
N VAL A 194 -5.48 -12.00 8.26
CA VAL A 194 -5.73 -13.30 7.64
C VAL A 194 -5.52 -13.24 6.13
N TYR A 195 -6.02 -12.20 5.46
CA TYR A 195 -5.79 -11.98 4.03
C TYR A 195 -4.31 -11.76 3.70
N MET A 196 -3.58 -10.99 4.52
CA MET A 196 -2.15 -10.76 4.32
C MET A 196 -1.33 -12.05 4.52
N ALA A 197 -1.68 -12.87 5.51
CA ALA A 197 -1.07 -14.19 5.71
C ALA A 197 -1.36 -15.16 4.55
N ALA A 198 -2.58 -15.13 4.02
CA ALA A 198 -2.94 -15.92 2.83
C ALA A 198 -2.15 -15.48 1.58
N ASP A 199 -1.99 -14.16 1.37
CA ASP A 199 -1.18 -13.63 0.27
C ASP A 199 0.29 -13.98 0.42
N TYR A 200 0.83 -13.99 1.64
CA TYR A 200 2.17 -14.46 1.93
C TYR A 200 2.34 -15.94 1.53
N LEU A 201 1.45 -16.81 1.98
CA LEU A 201 1.47 -18.24 1.63
C LEU A 201 1.39 -18.44 0.11
N ALA A 202 0.54 -17.67 -0.57
CA ALA A 202 0.39 -17.78 -2.02
C ALA A 202 1.66 -17.37 -2.78
N ARG A 203 2.35 -16.32 -2.32
CA ARG A 203 3.57 -15.82 -2.98
C ARG A 203 4.81 -16.64 -2.65
N ARG A 204 4.93 -17.14 -1.43
CA ARG A 204 6.18 -17.73 -0.91
C ARG A 204 6.16 -19.25 -0.79
N GLU A 205 4.98 -19.85 -0.63
CA GLU A 205 4.84 -21.29 -0.36
C GLU A 205 4.00 -22.02 -1.42
N GLY A 206 3.63 -21.35 -2.52
CA GLY A 206 2.92 -21.95 -3.65
C GLY A 206 1.44 -22.23 -3.41
N PHE A 207 0.84 -21.65 -2.37
CA PHE A 207 -0.60 -21.77 -2.15
C PHE A 207 -1.38 -21.00 -3.22
N HIS A 208 -2.64 -21.40 -3.45
CA HIS A 208 -3.48 -20.78 -4.46
C HIS A 208 -4.66 -20.08 -3.79
N ARG A 209 -4.67 -18.74 -3.84
CA ARG A 209 -5.82 -17.95 -3.39
C ARG A 209 -6.86 -17.87 -4.51
N ILE A 210 -7.98 -18.56 -4.31
CA ILE A 210 -9.06 -18.68 -5.29
C ILE A 210 -10.32 -18.08 -4.69
N GLY A 211 -10.69 -16.87 -5.13
CA GLY A 211 -11.76 -16.11 -4.49
C GLY A 211 -11.44 -15.83 -3.02
N ASP A 212 -12.30 -16.29 -2.12
CA ASP A 212 -12.13 -16.15 -0.67
C ASP A 212 -11.54 -17.40 0.01
N PHE A 213 -11.00 -18.33 -0.78
CA PHE A 213 -10.46 -19.60 -0.31
C PHE A 213 -8.95 -19.66 -0.53
N LEU A 214 -8.27 -20.41 0.33
CA LEU A 214 -6.85 -20.73 0.18
C LEU A 214 -6.71 -22.23 -0.01
N PHE A 215 -6.22 -22.62 -1.19
CA PHE A 215 -5.95 -24.02 -1.53
C PHE A 215 -4.47 -24.32 -1.35
N SER A 216 -4.17 -25.50 -0.82
CA SER A 216 -2.78 -25.94 -0.68
C SER A 216 -2.17 -26.30 -2.04
N PRO A 217 -0.84 -26.24 -2.18
CA PRO A 217 -0.16 -26.68 -3.40
C PRO A 217 -0.54 -28.12 -3.77
N GLU A 218 -0.65 -29.00 -2.78
CA GLU A 218 -0.98 -30.41 -2.96
C GLU A 218 -2.41 -30.58 -3.50
N ALA A 219 -3.37 -29.80 -2.98
CA ALA A 219 -4.74 -29.80 -3.50
C ALA A 219 -4.77 -29.32 -4.96
N PHE A 220 -3.99 -28.29 -5.29
CA PHE A 220 -3.94 -27.79 -6.66
C PHE A 220 -3.30 -28.82 -7.63
N GLU A 221 -2.23 -29.49 -7.22
CA GLU A 221 -1.62 -30.56 -8.01
C GLU A 221 -2.58 -31.72 -8.31
N GLU A 222 -3.36 -32.15 -7.32
CA GLU A 222 -4.36 -33.21 -7.51
C GLU A 222 -5.47 -32.77 -8.49
N ILE A 223 -5.88 -31.50 -8.45
CA ILE A 223 -6.81 -30.93 -9.45
C ILE A 223 -6.20 -31.02 -10.85
N LEU A 224 -4.93 -30.64 -11.02
CA LEU A 224 -4.26 -30.72 -12.32
C LEU A 224 -4.13 -32.17 -12.82
N LYS A 225 -3.81 -33.12 -11.94
CA LYS A 225 -3.76 -34.55 -12.29
C LYS A 225 -5.12 -35.06 -12.75
N ALA A 226 -6.18 -34.71 -12.03
CA ALA A 226 -7.55 -35.08 -12.38
C ALA A 226 -7.94 -34.53 -13.77
N LEU A 227 -7.61 -33.26 -14.05
CA LEU A 227 -7.88 -32.64 -15.34
C LEU A 227 -7.08 -33.27 -16.48
N LYS A 228 -5.79 -33.56 -16.28
CA LYS A 228 -4.95 -34.23 -17.29
C LYS A 228 -5.50 -35.61 -17.64
N LYS A 229 -5.92 -36.37 -16.64
CA LYS A 229 -6.57 -37.67 -16.83
C LYS A 229 -7.88 -37.51 -17.59
N HIS A 230 -8.76 -36.61 -17.14
CA HIS A 230 -10.03 -36.38 -17.80
C HIS A 230 -9.85 -36.00 -19.28
N PHE A 231 -8.99 -35.03 -19.59
CA PHE A 231 -8.75 -34.59 -20.96
C PHE A 231 -7.94 -35.55 -21.83
N SER A 232 -7.48 -36.68 -21.26
CA SER A 232 -6.94 -37.80 -22.06
C SER A 232 -8.04 -38.74 -22.56
N GLU A 233 -9.22 -38.70 -21.94
CA GLU A 233 -10.35 -39.59 -22.21
C GLU A 233 -11.54 -38.85 -22.85
N LYS A 234 -11.75 -37.57 -22.51
CA LYS A 234 -12.84 -36.71 -23.01
C LYS A 234 -12.33 -35.33 -23.42
N GLU A 235 -12.89 -34.74 -24.47
CA GLU A 235 -12.48 -33.42 -24.95
C GLU A 235 -13.11 -32.25 -24.17
N THR A 236 -14.28 -32.48 -23.57
CA THR A 236 -15.04 -31.45 -22.86
C THR A 236 -15.34 -31.85 -21.42
N LEU A 237 -15.36 -30.85 -20.55
CA LEU A 237 -15.61 -30.96 -19.12
C LEU A 237 -16.73 -30.00 -18.71
N SER A 238 -17.85 -30.55 -18.25
CA SER A 238 -18.92 -29.77 -17.64
C SER A 238 -18.63 -29.44 -16.17
N VAL A 239 -19.28 -28.40 -15.63
CA VAL A 239 -19.18 -28.05 -14.20
C VAL A 239 -19.69 -29.20 -13.31
N SER A 240 -20.71 -29.93 -13.76
CA SER A 240 -21.26 -31.07 -13.01
C SER A 240 -20.24 -32.21 -12.91
N GLU A 241 -19.62 -32.59 -14.02
CA GLU A 241 -18.56 -33.61 -14.03
C GLU A 241 -17.39 -33.20 -13.14
N PHE A 242 -16.92 -31.95 -13.24
CA PHE A 242 -15.81 -31.47 -12.41
C PHE A 242 -16.12 -31.56 -10.91
N LYS A 243 -17.34 -31.21 -10.50
CA LYS A 243 -17.77 -31.38 -9.11
C LYS A 243 -17.72 -32.84 -8.67
N ASP A 244 -18.22 -33.72 -9.50
CA ASP A 244 -18.36 -35.14 -9.17
C ASP A 244 -16.98 -35.81 -9.09
N TYR A 245 -16.02 -35.38 -9.93
CA TYR A 245 -14.61 -35.82 -9.85
C TYR A 245 -13.94 -35.45 -8.53
N LEU A 246 -14.16 -34.22 -8.04
CA LEU A 246 -13.50 -33.73 -6.82
C LEU A 246 -14.34 -33.94 -5.56
N GLY A 247 -15.58 -34.42 -5.69
CA GLY A 247 -16.51 -34.57 -4.57
C GLY A 247 -16.90 -33.24 -3.92
N ILE A 248 -16.92 -32.14 -4.68
CA ILE A 248 -17.13 -30.79 -4.17
C ILE A 248 -18.47 -30.17 -4.60
N THR A 249 -18.88 -29.13 -3.87
CA THR A 249 -20.08 -28.35 -4.21
C THR A 249 -19.79 -27.28 -5.27
N ARG A 250 -20.85 -26.69 -5.84
CA ARG A 250 -20.74 -25.54 -6.77
C ARG A 250 -20.01 -24.34 -6.14
N LYS A 251 -20.07 -24.18 -4.80
CA LYS A 251 -19.37 -23.14 -4.04
C LYS A 251 -17.86 -23.13 -4.34
N PHE A 252 -17.27 -24.31 -4.52
CA PHE A 252 -15.83 -24.47 -4.80
C PHE A 252 -15.55 -24.68 -6.28
N ALA A 253 -16.35 -25.51 -6.96
CA ALA A 253 -16.10 -25.88 -8.35
C ALA A 253 -16.06 -24.67 -9.30
N ILE A 254 -17.00 -23.73 -9.16
CA ILE A 254 -17.06 -22.57 -10.07
C ILE A 254 -15.82 -21.68 -9.91
N PRO A 255 -15.46 -21.22 -8.69
CA PRO A 255 -14.24 -20.42 -8.50
C PRO A 255 -12.96 -21.13 -8.95
N ILE A 256 -12.82 -22.44 -8.67
CA ILE A 256 -11.65 -23.21 -9.11
C ILE A 256 -11.56 -23.21 -10.64
N LEU A 257 -12.66 -23.50 -11.33
CA LEU A 257 -12.69 -23.52 -12.77
C LEU A 257 -12.42 -22.14 -13.39
N GLU A 258 -12.98 -21.06 -12.82
CA GLU A 258 -12.68 -19.69 -13.25
C GLU A 258 -11.21 -19.33 -13.04
N TYR A 259 -10.60 -19.80 -11.95
CA TYR A 259 -9.18 -19.62 -11.70
C TYR A 259 -8.32 -20.39 -12.70
N LEU A 260 -8.65 -21.64 -12.99
CA LEU A 260 -7.98 -22.44 -14.02
C LEU A 260 -8.12 -21.81 -15.42
N ASP A 261 -9.28 -21.24 -15.73
CA ASP A 261 -9.51 -20.48 -16.96
C ASP A 261 -8.57 -19.27 -17.03
N SER A 262 -8.42 -18.52 -15.92
CA SER A 262 -7.52 -17.36 -15.84
C SER A 262 -6.04 -17.72 -16.05
N LEU A 263 -5.67 -18.96 -15.68
CA LEU A 263 -4.33 -19.51 -15.89
C LEU A 263 -4.15 -20.17 -17.27
N SER A 264 -5.15 -20.11 -18.15
CA SER A 264 -5.17 -20.82 -19.44
C SER A 264 -5.00 -22.35 -19.34
N ILE A 265 -5.33 -22.93 -18.18
CA ILE A 265 -5.28 -24.38 -17.93
C ILE A 265 -6.55 -25.04 -18.48
N THR A 266 -7.68 -24.35 -18.39
CA THR A 266 -8.92 -24.67 -19.09
C THR A 266 -9.36 -23.48 -19.94
N GLU A 267 -10.23 -23.70 -20.91
CA GLU A 267 -10.88 -22.63 -21.68
C GLU A 267 -12.37 -22.86 -21.69
N ARG A 268 -13.14 -21.84 -21.29
CA ARG A 268 -14.60 -21.90 -21.28
C ARG A 268 -15.17 -21.76 -22.69
N ARG A 269 -15.93 -22.75 -23.14
CA ARG A 269 -16.70 -22.73 -24.39
C ARG A 269 -18.17 -23.02 -24.10
N GLY A 270 -18.96 -21.95 -24.02
CA GLY A 270 -20.37 -22.04 -23.65
C GLY A 270 -20.56 -22.56 -22.22
N GLY A 271 -21.24 -23.69 -22.08
CA GLY A 271 -21.52 -24.37 -20.80
C GLY A 271 -20.43 -25.32 -20.32
N GLU A 272 -19.43 -25.58 -21.15
CA GLU A 272 -18.37 -26.56 -20.90
C GLU A 272 -16.99 -25.90 -20.94
N ARG A 273 -15.97 -26.67 -20.58
CA ARG A 273 -14.56 -26.32 -20.70
C ARG A 273 -13.84 -27.32 -21.55
N ILE A 274 -12.89 -26.83 -22.33
CA ILE A 274 -11.93 -27.66 -23.06
C ILE A 274 -10.56 -27.54 -22.41
N ARG A 275 -9.65 -28.42 -22.82
CA ARG A 275 -8.24 -28.36 -22.44
C ARG A 275 -7.64 -27.01 -22.87
N GLY A 276 -7.07 -26.29 -21.90
CA GLY A 276 -6.32 -25.08 -22.15
C GLY A 276 -4.88 -25.37 -22.54
N ARG A 277 -4.21 -24.38 -23.14
CA ARG A 277 -2.82 -24.47 -23.61
C ARG A 277 -1.78 -24.70 -22.50
N ALA A 278 -2.11 -24.38 -21.25
CA ALA A 278 -1.19 -24.48 -20.11
C ALA A 278 -1.34 -25.79 -19.32
N LEU A 279 -2.25 -26.69 -19.73
CA LEU A 279 -2.45 -28.01 -19.10
C LEU A 279 -1.63 -29.10 -19.78
#